data_AF-A0A434ERB3-F1
#
_entry.id   AF-A0A434ERB3-F1
#
_cell.length_a   1.000
_cell.length_b   1.000
_cell.length_c   1.000
_cell.angle_alpha   90.00
_cell.angle_beta   90.00
_cell.angle_gamma   90.00
#
_symmetry.space_group_name_H-M   'P 1'
#
loop_
_entity.id
_entity.type
_entity.pdbx_description
1 polymer ?
#
loop_
_entity_poly.entity_id
_entity_poly.type
_entity_poly.pdbx_seq_one_letter_code
_entity_poly.pdbx_strand_id
1 'polypeptide(L)'
;MASIWRYILAGLGLAALLVGIVAAVYLTLPQSASGPDLSRSKKTSNGLFVASFEPERGVVRQGELQSWLLTLKTATGAPVEGAAITVSGGMPQHDHG
;
A
#
# COMPACT_ATOMS: atom_id res chain seq x y z
N MET A 1 -35.94 23.10 -42.54
CA MET A 1 -34.50 22.91 -42.27
C MET A 1 -34.24 23.30 -40.82
N ALA A 2 -33.80 22.38 -39.96
CA ALA A 2 -33.52 22.73 -38.56
C ALA A 2 -32.29 23.63 -38.48
N SER A 3 -32.37 24.72 -37.70
CA SER A 3 -31.25 25.65 -37.49
C SER A 3 -30.03 24.92 -36.91
N ILE A 4 -28.85 25.17 -37.49
CA ILE A 4 -27.56 24.60 -37.09
C ILE A 4 -27.26 24.82 -35.59
N TRP A 5 -27.83 25.88 -35.01
CA TRP A 5 -27.73 26.23 -33.60
C TRP A 5 -28.25 25.14 -32.66
N ARG A 6 -29.27 24.39 -33.08
CA ARG A 6 -29.84 23.29 -32.27
C ARG A 6 -28.85 22.14 -32.10
N TYR A 7 -28.07 21.83 -33.13
CA TYR A 7 -27.05 20.79 -33.08
C TYR A 7 -25.83 21.23 -32.26
N ILE A 8 -25.46 22.51 -32.34
CA ILE A 8 -24.37 23.08 -31.52
C ILE A 8 -24.75 23.01 -30.03
N LEU A 9 -25.96 23.45 -29.66
CA LEU A 9 -26.44 23.39 -28.29
C LEU A 9 -26.54 21.94 -27.77
N ALA A 10 -27.05 21.02 -28.60
CA ALA A 10 -27.11 19.61 -28.25
C ALA A 10 -25.70 19.00 -28.05
N GLY A 11 -24.73 19.36 -28.90
CA GLY A 11 -23.35 18.92 -28.78
C GLY A 11 -22.67 19.43 -27.50
N LEU A 12 -22.88 20.70 -27.15
CA LEU A 12 -22.36 21.29 -25.91
C LEU A 12 -22.99 20.64 -24.67
N GLY A 13 -24.31 20.38 -24.70
CA GLY A 13 -25.00 19.68 -23.61
C GLY A 13 -24.48 18.26 -23.42
N LEU A 14 -24.26 17.52 -24.52
CA LEU A 14 -23.67 16.18 -24.46
C LEU A 14 -22.24 16.21 -23.92
N ALA A 15 -21.41 17.17 -24.35
CA ALA A 15 -20.06 17.31 -23.86
C ALA A 15 -20.03 17.61 -22.35
N ALA A 16 -20.87 18.52 -21.87
CA ALA A 16 -20.97 18.85 -20.45
C ALA A 16 -21.44 17.64 -19.62
N LEU A 17 -22.39 16.85 -20.13
CA LEU A 17 -22.84 15.62 -19.48
C LEU A 17 -21.71 14.60 -19.36
N LEU A 18 -20.96 14.36 -20.45
CA LEU A 18 -19.84 13.43 -20.45
C LEU A 18 -18.73 13.86 -19.48
N VAL A 19 -18.40 15.15 -19.44
CA VAL A 19 -17.44 15.71 -18.47
C VAL A 19 -17.93 15.52 -17.04
N GLY A 20 -19.22 15.78 -16.78
CA GLY A 20 -19.82 15.57 -15.45
C GLY A 20 -19.74 14.11 -15.00
N ILE A 21 -20.00 13.15 -15.91
CA ILE A 21 -19.87 11.71 -15.62
C ILE A 21 -18.43 11.34 -15.31
N VAL A 22 -17.47 11.79 -16.12
CA VAL A 22 -16.03 11.51 -15.90
C VAL A 22 -15.57 12.09 -14.56
N ALA A 23 -15.97 13.32 -14.24
CA ALA A 23 -15.64 13.96 -12.97
C ALA A 23 -16.25 13.20 -11.78
N ALA A 24 -17.52 12.81 -11.87
CA ALA A 24 -18.18 12.02 -10.82
C ALA A 24 -17.46 10.69 -10.59
N VAL A 25 -17.10 9.95 -11.65
CA VAL A 25 -16.33 8.71 -11.54
C VAL A 25 -14.98 8.98 -10.90
N TYR A 26 -14.22 9.96 -11.39
CA TYR A 26 -12.88 10.27 -10.85
C TYR A 26 -12.90 10.64 -9.36
N LEU A 27 -13.92 11.39 -8.92
CA LEU A 27 -14.06 11.83 -7.54
C LEU A 27 -14.66 10.77 -6.60
N THR A 28 -15.33 9.75 -7.13
CA THR A 28 -15.97 8.69 -6.33
C THR A 28 -15.25 7.35 -6.40
N LEU A 29 -14.28 7.20 -7.30
CA LEU A 29 -13.41 6.03 -7.32
C LEU A 29 -12.74 5.91 -5.94
N PRO A 30 -12.85 4.74 -5.27
CA PRO A 30 -12.13 4.50 -4.05
C PRO A 30 -10.65 4.74 -4.31
N GLN A 31 -10.06 5.69 -3.62
CA GLN A 31 -8.61 5.81 -3.57
C GLN A 31 -8.11 4.48 -2.99
N SER A 32 -7.32 3.74 -3.76
CA SER A 32 -6.73 2.49 -3.28
C SER A 32 -6.11 2.76 -1.92
N ALA A 33 -6.60 2.08 -0.88
CA ALA A 33 -5.99 2.13 0.44
C ALA A 33 -4.51 1.84 0.27
N SER A 34 -3.65 2.57 0.98
CA SER A 34 -2.21 2.33 0.95
C SER A 34 -1.98 0.84 1.20
N GLY A 35 -1.25 0.19 0.29
CA GLY A 35 -0.93 -1.23 0.42
C GLY A 35 -0.23 -1.52 1.75
N PRO A 36 -0.14 -2.80 2.15
CA PRO A 36 0.56 -3.19 3.37
C PRO A 36 1.98 -2.64 3.35
N ASP A 37 2.47 -2.23 4.53
CA ASP A 37 3.84 -1.81 4.71
C ASP A 37 4.77 -3.02 4.47
N LEU A 38 5.45 -3.04 3.32
CA LEU A 38 6.40 -4.08 2.94
C LEU A 38 7.83 -3.78 3.40
N SER A 39 8.02 -2.75 4.24
CA SER A 39 9.35 -2.41 4.76
C SER A 39 9.92 -3.55 5.60
N ARG A 40 11.20 -3.82 5.38
CA ARG A 40 11.98 -4.83 6.11
C ARG A 40 12.84 -4.24 7.21
N SER A 41 12.73 -2.94 7.45
CA SER A 41 13.45 -2.22 8.49
C SER A 41 12.55 -1.11 9.01
N LYS A 42 12.30 -1.12 10.32
CA LYS A 42 11.37 -0.19 10.94
C LYS A 42 11.82 0.17 12.35
N LYS A 43 11.59 1.43 12.71
CA LYS A 43 11.66 1.87 14.11
C LYS A 43 10.47 1.31 14.88
N THR A 44 10.72 0.92 16.11
CA THR A 44 9.67 0.67 17.11
C THR A 44 8.80 1.92 17.33
N SER A 45 7.58 1.75 17.81
CA SER A 45 6.62 2.85 17.99
C SER A 45 7.12 3.97 18.90
N ASN A 46 7.91 3.63 19.93
CA ASN A 46 8.57 4.58 20.82
C ASN A 46 9.95 5.06 20.32
N GLY A 47 10.38 4.59 19.14
CA GLY A 47 11.61 5.02 18.48
C GLY A 47 12.91 4.54 19.13
N LEU A 48 12.86 3.67 20.13
CA LEU A 48 14.05 3.26 20.90
C LEU A 48 14.92 2.22 20.19
N PHE A 49 14.31 1.43 19.30
CA PHE A 49 14.96 0.36 18.56
C PHE A 49 14.61 0.40 17.08
N VAL A 50 15.50 -0.14 16.26
CA VAL A 50 15.30 -0.45 14.85
C VAL A 50 15.37 -1.96 14.69
N ALA A 51 14.29 -2.57 14.20
CA ALA A 51 14.26 -3.97 13.83
C ALA A 51 14.32 -4.09 12.31
N SER A 52 15.19 -4.94 11.81
CA SER A 52 15.26 -5.26 10.39
C SER A 52 15.39 -6.75 10.16
N PHE A 53 14.83 -7.25 9.06
CA PHE A 53 14.88 -8.68 8.74
C PHE A 53 15.06 -8.93 7.24
N GLU A 54 15.78 -9.98 6.90
CA GLU A 54 16.05 -10.35 5.50
C GLU A 54 16.03 -11.86 5.31
N PRO A 55 15.67 -12.34 4.10
CA PRO A 55 15.72 -13.76 3.82
C PRO A 55 17.18 -14.23 3.84
N GLU A 56 17.46 -15.30 4.57
CA GLU A 56 18.82 -15.83 4.72
C GLU A 56 19.44 -16.23 3.38
N ARG A 57 18.60 -16.70 2.43
CA ARG A 57 19.03 -17.09 1.08
C ARG A 57 18.88 -15.96 0.04
N GLY A 58 18.57 -14.74 0.46
CA GLY A 58 18.43 -13.55 -0.40
C GLY A 58 17.14 -13.50 -1.26
N VAL A 59 16.54 -14.64 -1.60
CA VAL A 59 15.32 -14.71 -2.43
C VAL A 59 14.19 -15.39 -1.66
N VAL A 60 12.98 -14.83 -1.74
CA VAL A 60 11.76 -15.42 -1.19
C VAL A 60 10.99 -16.10 -2.32
N ARG A 61 10.69 -17.39 -2.15
CA ARG A 61 9.90 -18.19 -3.10
C ARG A 61 8.66 -18.72 -2.43
N GLN A 62 7.54 -18.64 -3.14
CA GLN A 62 6.25 -19.15 -2.68
C GLN A 62 6.27 -20.69 -2.66
N GLY A 63 5.62 -21.28 -1.65
CA GLY A 63 5.55 -22.75 -1.48
C GLY A 63 6.82 -23.37 -0.88
N GLU A 64 7.83 -22.57 -0.56
CA GLU A 64 9.06 -23.02 0.08
C GLU A 64 9.15 -22.51 1.52
N LEU A 65 9.72 -23.34 2.39
CA LEU A 65 10.08 -22.90 3.74
C LEU A 65 11.30 -21.98 3.67
N GLN A 66 11.15 -20.79 4.25
CA GLN A 66 12.15 -19.75 4.23
C GLN A 66 12.75 -19.55 5.62
N SER A 67 14.06 -19.28 5.65
CA SER A 67 14.77 -18.84 6.84
C SER A 67 15.01 -17.33 6.77
N TRP A 68 14.98 -16.67 7.91
CA TRP A 68 15.09 -15.22 8.01
C TRP A 68 16.10 -14.83 9.09
N LEU A 69 16.88 -13.80 8.81
CA LEU A 69 17.80 -13.19 9.76
C LEU A 69 17.17 -11.92 10.32
N LEU A 70 16.96 -11.88 11.64
CA LEU A 70 16.52 -10.68 12.35
C LEU A 70 17.73 -9.95 12.94
N THR A 71 17.83 -8.64 12.70
CA THR A 71 18.79 -7.74 13.33
C THR A 71 18.04 -6.72 14.16
N LEU A 72 18.40 -6.59 15.44
CA LEU A 72 17.84 -5.60 16.36
C LEU A 72 18.94 -4.66 16.85
N LYS A 73 18.71 -3.36 16.67
CA LYS A 73 19.62 -2.30 17.10
C LYS A 73 18.88 -1.26 17.92
N THR A 74 19.58 -0.60 18.82
CA THR A 74 19.11 0.65 19.44
C THR A 74 18.98 1.76 18.39
N ALA A 75 18.29 2.85 18.73
CA ALA A 75 18.15 4.03 17.87
C ALA A 75 19.48 4.65 17.45
N THR A 76 20.54 4.46 18.25
CA THR A 76 21.91 4.93 17.99
C THR A 76 22.76 3.90 17.24
N GLY A 77 22.21 2.72 16.93
CA GLY A 77 22.83 1.70 16.09
C GLY A 77 23.56 0.57 16.83
N ALA A 78 23.66 0.63 18.16
CA ALA A 78 24.27 -0.45 18.96
C ALA A 78 23.41 -1.73 18.92
N PRO A 79 24.00 -2.94 18.90
CA PRO A 79 23.25 -4.18 18.95
C PRO A 79 22.47 -4.30 20.27
N VAL A 80 21.32 -4.98 20.21
CA VAL A 80 20.51 -5.29 21.39
C VAL A 80 20.73 -6.76 21.76
N GLU A 81 21.11 -7.01 23.01
CA GLU A 81 21.31 -8.36 23.55
C GLU A 81 20.20 -8.72 24.54
N GLY A 82 19.93 -10.02 24.71
CA GLY A 82 18.96 -10.52 25.70
C GLY A 82 17.49 -10.17 25.39
N ALA A 83 17.16 -9.82 24.15
CA ALA A 83 15.79 -9.52 23.76
C ALA A 83 14.92 -10.77 23.73
N ALA A 84 13.70 -10.67 24.28
CA ALA A 84 12.65 -11.65 24.05
C ALA A 84 11.99 -11.37 22.70
N ILE A 85 11.99 -12.36 21.80
CA ILE A 85 11.45 -12.23 20.44
C ILE A 85 10.24 -13.15 20.28
N THR A 86 9.11 -12.57 19.87
CA THR A 86 7.91 -13.30 19.47
C THR A 86 7.60 -12.97 18.02
N VAL A 87 7.23 -13.98 17.23
CA VAL A 87 6.84 -13.82 15.83
C VAL A 87 5.36 -14.10 15.71
N SER A 88 4.62 -13.16 15.13
CA SER A 88 3.20 -13.30 14.79
C SER A 88 3.01 -13.02 13.30
N GLY A 89 2.03 -13.68 12.70
CA GLY A 89 1.66 -13.50 11.29
C GLY A 89 0.16 -13.26 11.13
N GLY A 90 -0.24 -12.95 9.91
CA GLY A 90 -1.62 -12.79 9.48
C GLY A 90 -1.67 -12.46 7.98
N MET A 91 -2.85 -12.25 7.44
CA MET A 91 -3.03 -11.85 6.04
C MET A 91 -3.88 -10.57 5.97
N PRO A 92 -3.28 -9.38 6.15
CA PRO A 92 -4.04 -8.12 6.29
C PRO A 92 -4.92 -7.75 5.09
N GLN A 93 -4.61 -8.29 3.90
CA GLN A 93 -5.40 -8.09 2.68
C GLN A 93 -6.51 -9.14 2.49
N HIS A 94 -6.62 -10.10 3.40
CA HIS A 94 -7.62 -11.14 3.37
C HIS A 94 -8.48 -11.04 4.64
N ASP A 95 -9.80 -11.03 4.50
CA ASP A 95 -10.74 -10.97 5.66
C ASP A 95 -10.79 -12.27 6.49
N HIS A 96 -9.90 -13.22 6.19
CA HIS A 96 -9.71 -14.47 6.92
C HIS A 96 -8.20 -14.71 7.04
N GLY A 97 -7.66 -14.63 8.26
CA GLY A 97 -6.24 -14.82 8.56
C GLY A 97 -6.04 -15.40 9.94
#